data_AF-A0A496X3X3-F1
#
_entry.id   AF-A0A496X3X3-F1
#
_cell.length_a   1.000
_cell.length_b   1.000
_cell.length_c   1.000
_cell.angle_alpha   90.00
_cell.angle_beta   90.00
_cell.angle_gamma   90.00
#
_symmetry.space_group_name_H-M   'P 1'
#
loop_
_entity.id
_entity.type
_entity.pdbx_description
1 polymer ?
#
loop_
_entity_poly.entity_id
_entity_poly.type
_entity_poly.pdbx_seq_one_letter_code
_entity_poly.pdbx_strand_id
1 'polypeptide(L)'
;MSTTRKTITVTDQQDKWIKAQISAGEFTNDSEYIRDLIRRDQASQADIDAIRAALIEGEESGEPQPFDGNLFKQEMTAKHA
;
A
#
# COMPACT_ATOMS: atom_id res chain seq x y z
N MET A 1 13.21 0.37 19.02
CA MET A 1 13.93 0.72 17.77
C MET A 1 14.70 2.01 18.02
N SER A 2 15.93 2.12 17.52
CA SER A 2 16.72 3.36 17.59
C SER A 2 16.24 4.34 16.51
N THR A 3 16.20 5.64 16.84
CA THR A 3 15.89 6.70 15.87
C THR A 3 17.16 7.41 15.43
N THR A 4 17.35 7.56 14.12
CA THR A 4 18.45 8.35 13.55
C THR A 4 17.96 9.74 13.16
N ARG A 5 18.62 10.80 13.65
CA ARG A 5 18.31 12.18 13.26
C ARG A 5 18.72 12.42 11.81
N LYS A 6 17.83 13.05 11.03
CA LYS A 6 18.10 13.52 9.66
C LYS A 6 17.68 14.99 9.54
N THR A 7 18.43 15.78 8.79
CA THR A 7 18.03 17.12 8.36
C THR A 7 17.33 16.99 7.02
N ILE A 8 16.17 17.62 6.88
CA ILE A 8 15.37 17.64 5.65
C ILE A 8 15.02 19.08 5.33
N THR A 9 14.97 19.39 4.04
CA THR A 9 14.47 20.67 3.54
C THR A 9 13.08 20.45 3.00
N VAL A 10 12.12 21.26 3.44
CA VAL A 10 10.74 21.25 2.98
C VAL A 10 10.37 22.64 2.49
N THR A 11 9.31 22.74 1.69
CA THR A 11 8.77 24.04 1.28
C THR A 11 8.03 24.71 2.44
N ASP A 12 7.87 26.03 2.38
CA ASP A 12 7.07 26.78 3.38
C ASP A 12 5.63 26.26 3.47
N GLN A 13 5.06 25.80 2.36
CA GLN A 13 3.73 25.20 2.33
C GLN A 13 3.68 23.87 3.09
N GLN A 14 4.71 23.04 2.92
CA GLN A 14 4.84 21.78 3.65
C GLN A 14 5.06 22.02 5.14
N ASP A 15 5.91 22.97 5.54
CA ASP A 15 6.09 23.33 6.96
C ASP A 15 4.78 23.77 7.61
N LYS A 16 4.01 24.66 6.96
CA LYS A 16 2.68 25.08 7.46
C LYS A 16 1.72 23.91 7.60
N TRP A 17 1.74 22.99 6.64
CA TRP A 17 0.92 21.79 6.69
C TRP A 17 1.29 20.89 7.87
N ILE A 18 2.59 20.60 8.05
CA ILE A 18 3.11 19.80 9.17
C ILE A 18 2.68 20.41 10.51
N LYS A 19 2.85 21.72 10.68
CA LYS A 19 2.43 22.45 11.88
C LYS A 19 0.93 22.39 12.14
N ALA A 20 0.11 22.40 11.10
CA ALA A 20 -1.34 22.25 11.24
C ALA A 20 -1.73 20.86 11.77
N GLN A 21 -1.06 19.80 11.31
CA GLN A 21 -1.29 18.44 11.81
C GLN A 21 -0.90 18.30 13.29
N ILE A 22 0.22 18.92 13.69
CA ILE A 22 0.65 18.96 15.10
C ILE A 22 -0.34 19.76 15.95
N SER A 23 -0.79 20.92 15.46
CA SER A 23 -1.75 21.78 16.17
C SER A 23 -3.12 21.12 16.34
N ALA A 24 -3.50 20.20 15.44
CA ALA A 24 -4.71 19.39 15.57
C ALA A 24 -4.62 18.34 16.70
N GLY A 25 -3.42 18.12 17.27
CA GLY A 25 -3.19 17.17 18.37
C GLY A 25 -2.88 15.75 17.91
N GLU A 26 -2.85 15.49 16.60
CA GLU A 26 -2.58 14.17 16.02
C GLU A 26 -1.10 13.75 16.16
N PHE A 27 -0.19 14.72 16.31
CA PHE A 27 1.25 14.49 16.41
C PHE A 27 1.90 15.45 17.39
N THR A 28 2.95 15.00 18.07
CA THR A 28 3.68 15.80 19.06
C THR A 28 4.81 16.64 18.46
N ASN A 29 5.31 16.27 17.28
CA ASN A 29 6.40 16.95 16.57
C ASN A 29 6.50 16.56 15.10
N ASP A 30 7.27 17.33 14.33
CA ASP A 30 7.49 17.14 12.89
C ASP A 30 8.00 15.75 12.55
N SER A 31 8.97 15.25 13.32
CA SER A 31 9.59 13.94 13.06
C SER A 31 8.61 12.79 13.24
N GLU A 32 7.62 12.94 14.12
CA GLU A 32 6.55 11.98 14.30
C GLU A 32 5.63 11.94 13.09
N TYR A 33 5.17 13.10 12.64
CA TYR A 33 4.34 13.21 11.46
C TYR A 33 5.04 12.66 10.20
N ILE A 34 6.33 12.99 10.01
CA ILE A 34 7.10 12.50 8.86
C ILE A 34 7.28 10.98 8.91
N ARG A 35 7.52 10.40 10.10
CA ARG A 35 7.59 8.95 10.26
C ARG A 35 6.26 8.28 9.92
N ASP A 36 5.14 8.90 10.31
CA ASP A 36 3.81 8.41 9.96
C ASP A 36 3.56 8.45 8.44
N LEU A 37 3.91 9.55 7.78
CA LEU A 37 3.85 9.64 6.32
C LEU A 37 4.66 8.55 5.62
N ILE A 38 5.88 8.28 6.09
CA ILE A 38 6.72 7.20 5.54
C ILE A 38 6.04 5.83 5.73
N ARG A 39 5.40 5.57 6.87
CA ARG A 39 4.69 4.31 7.09
C ARG A 39 3.50 4.15 6.15
N ARG A 40 2.73 5.21 5.92
CA ARG A 40 1.60 5.20 4.98
C ARG A 40 2.08 4.94 3.55
N ASP A 41 3.18 5.58 3.15
CA ASP A 41 3.82 5.35 1.85
C ASP A 41 4.27 3.89 1.72
N GLN A 42 4.98 3.36 2.71
CA GLN A 42 5.41 1.96 2.73
C GLN A 42 4.24 0.97 2.64
N ALA A 43 3.15 1.22 3.36
CA ALA A 43 1.95 0.39 3.31
C ALA A 43 1.32 0.42 1.91
N SER A 44 1.17 1.62 1.32
CA SER A 44 0.64 1.76 -0.03
C SER A 44 1.50 1.07 -1.07
N GLN A 45 2.84 1.11 -0.92
CA GLN A 45 3.75 0.45 -1.84
C GLN A 45 3.71 -1.07 -1.69
N ALA A 46 3.56 -1.58 -0.46
CA ALA A 46 3.39 -3.02 -0.23
C ALA A 46 2.14 -3.57 -0.93
N ASP A 47 1.02 -2.82 -0.92
CA ASP A 47 -0.20 -3.21 -1.64
C ASP A 47 0.02 -3.24 -3.17
N ILE A 48 0.73 -2.24 -3.71
CA ILE A 48 1.07 -2.19 -5.14
C ILE A 48 1.98 -3.36 -5.52
N ASP A 49 2.99 -3.65 -4.71
CA ASP A 49 3.92 -4.74 -4.97
C ASP A 49 3.23 -6.10 -4.87
N ALA A 50 2.26 -6.27 -3.97
CA ALA A 50 1.45 -7.47 -3.90
C ALA A 50 0.61 -7.68 -5.17
N ILE A 51 -0.04 -6.61 -5.67
CA ILE A 51 -0.79 -6.67 -6.93
C ILE A 51 0.15 -6.99 -8.10
N ARG A 52 1.31 -6.34 -8.17
CA ARG A 52 2.29 -6.58 -9.23
C ARG A 52 2.79 -8.03 -9.21
N ALA A 53 3.05 -8.59 -8.02
CA ALA A 53 3.45 -9.98 -7.88
C ALA A 53 2.35 -10.95 -8.37
N ALA A 54 1.09 -10.70 -8.02
CA ALA A 54 -0.03 -11.52 -8.48
C ALA A 54 -0.25 -11.44 -10.00
N LEU A 55 0.01 -10.28 -10.61
CA LEU A 55 -0.03 -10.13 -12.07
C LEU A 55 1.08 -10.93 -12.74
N ILE A 56 2.31 -10.85 -12.23
CA ILE A 56 3.44 -11.63 -12.75
C ILE A 56 3.15 -13.12 -12.63
N GLU A 57 2.65 -13.59 -11.48
CA GLU A 57 2.24 -14.98 -11.31
C GLU A 57 1.20 -15.40 -12.35
N GLY A 58 0.22 -14.54 -12.63
CA GLY A 58 -0.79 -14.77 -13.67
C GLY A 58 -0.20 -14.83 -15.08
N GLU A 59 0.72 -13.93 -15.41
CA GLU A 59 1.42 -13.90 -16.72
C GLU A 59 2.32 -15.14 -16.91
N GLU A 60 2.94 -15.62 -15.84
CA GLU A 60 3.78 -16.82 -15.84
C GLU A 60 2.97 -18.13 -15.72
N SER A 61 1.65 -18.05 -15.45
CA SER A 61 0.78 -19.23 -15.28
C SER A 61 0.48 -20.00 -16.56
N GLY A 62 0.94 -19.48 -17.71
CA GLY A 62 0.80 -20.10 -19.03
C GLY A 62 -0.16 -19.35 -19.94
N GLU A 63 -0.49 -19.96 -21.08
CA GLU A 63 -1.34 -19.33 -22.09
C GLU A 63 -2.79 -19.14 -21.59
N PRO A 64 -3.37 -17.94 -21.74
CA PRO A 64 -4.75 -17.69 -21.34
C PRO A 64 -5.72 -18.53 -22.16
N GLN A 65 -6.72 -19.10 -21.49
CA GLN A 65 -7.76 -19.92 -22.11
C GLN A 65 -9.12 -19.20 -22.07
N PRO A 66 -10.03 -19.50 -23.02
CA PRO A 66 -11.40 -19.00 -22.96
C PRO A 66 -12.10 -19.43 -21.65
N PHE A 67 -12.78 -18.49 -21.00
CA PHE A 67 -13.45 -18.73 -19.71
C PHE A 67 -14.98 -18.71 -19.86
N ASP A 68 -15.64 -19.80 -19.46
CA ASP A 68 -17.10 -19.88 -19.30
C ASP A 68 -17.47 -19.99 -17.81
N GLY A 69 -18.06 -18.91 -17.28
CA GLY A 69 -18.43 -18.83 -15.87
C GLY A 69 -19.56 -19.79 -15.44
N ASN A 70 -20.41 -20.25 -16.36
CA ASN A 70 -21.47 -21.21 -16.03
C ASN A 70 -20.90 -22.62 -15.88
N LEU A 71 -20.02 -23.04 -16.80
CA LEU A 71 -19.31 -24.31 -16.70
C LEU A 71 -18.46 -24.37 -15.43
N PHE A 72 -17.71 -23.31 -15.14
CA PHE A 72 -16.91 -23.22 -13.92
C PHE A 72 -17.73 -23.42 -12.64
N LYS A 73 -18.92 -22.80 -12.54
CA LYS A 73 -19.79 -22.95 -11.36
C LYS A 73 -20.31 -24.39 -11.21
N GLN A 74 -20.65 -25.04 -12.31
CA GLN A 74 -21.11 -26.44 -12.30
C GLN A 74 -20.00 -27.37 -11.82
N GLU A 75 -18.78 -27.19 -12.34
CA GLU A 75 -17.60 -27.97 -11.91
C GLU A 75 -17.29 -27.77 -10.43
N MET A 76 -17.29 -26.53 -9.94
CA MET A 76 -17.05 -26.25 -8.52
C MET A 76 -18.12 -26.85 -7.61
N THR A 77 -19.39 -26.84 -8.04
CA THR A 77 -20.48 -27.47 -7.28
C THR A 77 -20.31 -28.99 -7.22
N ALA A 78 -19.92 -29.62 -8.34
CA ALA A 78 -19.68 -31.06 -8.40
C ALA A 78 -18.43 -31.49 -7.59
N LYS A 79 -17.40 -30.64 -7.53
CA LYS A 79 -16.14 -30.91 -6.82
C LYS A 79 -16.26 -30.76 -5.30
N HIS A 80 -17.23 -29.99 -4.81
CA HIS A 80 -17.42 -29.67 -3.39
C HIS A 80 -18.76 -30.16 -2.82
N ALA A 81 -19.48 -31.04 -3.53
CA ALA A 81 -20.68 -31.73 -3.04
C ALA A 81 -20.32 -32.93 -2.15
#